data_AF-A0A6V7JCW9-F1
#
_entry.id   AF-A0A6V7JCW9-F1
#
_cell.length_a   1.000
_cell.length_b   1.000
_cell.length_c   1.000
_cell.angle_alpha   90.00
_cell.angle_beta   90.00
_cell.angle_gamma   90.00
#
_symmetry.space_group_name_H-M   'P 1'
#
loop_
_entity.id
_entity.type
_entity.pdbx_description
1 polymer ?
#
loop_
_entity_poly.entity_id
_entity_poly.type
_entity_poly.pdbx_seq_one_letter_code
_entity_poly.pdbx_strand_id
1 'polypeptide(L)' 'RGKIPLLLAVEAGNQSMCRELLAQQAPEQLRATTPAGDTALHLAARRRDVDMVRILVDYGASVDMQN' A
#
# COMPACT_ATOMS: atom_id res chain seq x y z
N ARG A 1 -7.91 -16.24 4.33
CA ARG A 1 -7.64 -15.12 3.39
C ARG A 1 -8.09 -13.83 4.06
N GLY A 2 -7.25 -13.30 4.96
CA GLY A 2 -7.53 -12.05 5.66
C GLY A 2 -7.41 -10.90 4.68
N LYS A 3 -8.44 -10.06 4.59
CA LYS A 3 -8.38 -8.80 3.84
C LYS A 3 -7.25 -7.98 4.45
N ILE A 4 -6.24 -7.63 3.66
CA ILE A 4 -5.14 -6.81 4.12
C ILE A 4 -5.63 -5.35 4.08
N PRO A 5 -5.83 -4.70 5.24
CA PRO A 5 -6.49 -3.40 5.31
C PRO A 5 -5.81 -2.31 4.48
N LEU A 6 -4.47 -2.34 4.37
CA LEU A 6 -3.74 -1.35 3.59
C LEU A 6 -4.05 -1.43 2.08
N LEU A 7 -4.09 -2.64 1.50
CA LEU A 7 -4.39 -2.79 0.07
C LEU A 7 -5.78 -2.24 -0.27
N LEU A 8 -6.77 -2.49 0.59
CA LEU A 8 -8.12 -1.95 0.42
C LEU A 8 -8.16 -0.43 0.57
N ALA A 9 -7.42 0.14 1.52
CA ALA A 9 -7.33 1.59 1.69
C ALA A 9 -6.68 2.25 0.46
N VAL A 10 -5.66 1.63 -0.13
CA VAL A 10 -5.03 2.10 -1.37
C VAL A 10 -5.97 1.96 -2.57
N GLU A 11 -6.69 0.84 -2.70
CA GLU A 11 -7.73 0.67 -3.73
C GLU A 11 -8.88 1.67 -3.57
N ALA A 12 -9.18 2.10 -2.36
CA ALA A 12 -10.16 3.14 -2.10
C ALA A 12 -9.61 4.56 -2.33
N GLY A 13 -8.28 4.74 -2.46
CA GLY A 13 -7.64 6.06 -2.46
C GLY A 13 -7.72 6.77 -1.11
N ASN A 14 -7.97 6.05 -0.02
CA ASN A 14 -8.14 6.63 1.31
C ASN A 14 -6.79 6.83 2.00
N GLN A 15 -6.18 7.97 1.72
CA GLN A 15 -4.87 8.36 2.24
C GLN A 15 -4.82 8.43 3.77
N SER A 16 -5.87 8.96 4.41
CA SER A 16 -5.95 9.07 5.87
C SER A 16 -5.90 7.70 6.53
N MET A 17 -6.71 6.76 6.04
CA MET A 17 -6.71 5.38 6.53
C MET A 17 -5.36 4.69 6.27
N CYS A 18 -4.73 4.93 5.12
CA CYS A 18 -3.39 4.39 4.85
C CYS A 18 -2.38 4.88 5.89
N ARG A 19 -2.37 6.17 6.23
CA ARG A 19 -1.47 6.73 7.26
C ARG A 19 -1.73 6.13 8.63
N GLU A 20 -2.99 5.95 9.02
CA GLU A 20 -3.36 5.33 10.31
C GLU A 20 -2.89 3.88 10.39
N LEU A 21 -3.09 3.10 9.33
CA LEU A 21 -2.66 1.70 9.27
C LEU A 21 -1.14 1.56 9.29
N LEU A 22 -0.44 2.42 8.55
CA LEU A 22 1.02 2.43 8.50
C LEU A 22 1.64 2.93 9.81
N ALA A 23 0.98 3.85 10.53
CA ALA A 23 1.46 4.30 11.84
C ALA A 23 1.47 3.19 12.91
N GLN A 24 0.56 2.21 12.80
CA GLN A 24 0.44 1.14 13.79
C GLN A 24 1.17 -0.15 13.40
N GLN A 25 1.15 -0.54 12.12
CA GLN A 25 1.65 -1.84 11.65
C GLN A 25 2.34 -1.77 10.27
N ALA A 26 3.08 -0.70 9.98
CA ALA A 26 3.71 -0.47 8.67
C ALA A 26 4.45 -1.69 8.07
N PRO A 27 5.37 -2.38 8.77
CA PRO A 27 6.24 -3.37 8.12
C PRO A 27 5.48 -4.58 7.56
N GLU A 28 4.46 -5.06 8.27
CA GLU A 28 3.65 -6.21 7.84
C GLU A 28 2.66 -5.81 6.75
N GLN A 29 2.05 -4.62 6.87
CA GLN A 29 1.11 -4.09 5.90
C GLN A 29 1.78 -3.76 4.55
N LEU A 30 3.01 -3.25 4.57
CA LEU A 30 3.75 -2.88 3.34
C LEU A 30 4.24 -4.08 2.53
N ARG A 31 4.45 -5.23 3.18
CA ARG A 31 4.87 -6.49 2.52
C ARG A 31 3.69 -7.30 1.99
N ALA A 32 2.48 -6.84 2.26
CA ALA A 32 1.26 -7.44 1.77
C ALA A 32 1.20 -7.44 0.24
N THR A 33 0.74 -8.55 -0.32
CA THR A 33 0.46 -8.68 -1.74
C THR A 33 -0.96 -9.18 -1.98
N THR A 34 -1.53 -8.78 -3.11
CA THR A 34 -2.76 -9.36 -3.65
C THR A 34 -2.50 -10.79 -4.14
N PRO A 35 -3.54 -11.58 -4.48
CA PRO A 35 -3.36 -12.88 -5.14
C PRO A 35 -2.60 -12.81 -6.47
N ALA A 36 -2.52 -11.62 -7.09
CA ALA A 36 -1.77 -11.38 -8.32
C ALA A 36 -0.35 -10.85 -8.06
N GLY A 37 0.14 -10.87 -6.81
CA GLY A 37 1.46 -10.37 -6.43
C GLY A 37 1.56 -8.85 -6.28
N ASP A 38 0.55 -8.09 -6.70
CA ASP A 38 0.56 -6.62 -6.57
C ASP A 38 0.64 -6.18 -5.09
N THR A 39 1.53 -5.23 -4.82
CA THR A 39 1.72 -4.59 -3.52
C THR A 39 0.91 -3.30 -3.44
N ALA A 40 0.87 -2.67 -2.26
CA ALA A 40 0.26 -1.34 -2.12
C ALA A 40 0.81 -0.33 -3.14
N LEU A 41 2.11 -0.37 -3.41
CA LEU A 41 2.76 0.53 -4.36
C LEU A 41 2.34 0.26 -5.81
N HIS A 42 2.21 -1.02 -6.21
CA HIS A 42 1.68 -1.39 -7.52
C HIS A 42 0.28 -0.83 -7.74
N LEU A 43 -0.59 -0.96 -6.74
CA LEU A 43 -1.97 -0.45 -6.81
C LEU A 43 -2.02 1.07 -6.91
N ALA A 44 -1.23 1.78 -6.10
CA ALA A 44 -1.12 3.24 -6.18
C ALA A 44 -0.57 3.72 -7.54
N ALA A 45 0.46 3.06 -8.07
CA ALA A 45 1.07 3.37 -9.36
C ALA A 45 0.09 3.16 -10.53
N ARG A 46 -0.68 2.06 -10.54
CA ARG A 46 -1.70 1.79 -11.57
C ARG A 46 -2.78 2.86 -11.62
N ARG A 47 -3.10 3.46 -10.47
CA ARG A 47 -4.08 4.55 -10.34
C ARG A 47 -3.50 5.92 -10.67
N ARG A 48 -2.18 6.01 -10.85
CA ARG A 48 -1.44 7.28 -10.99
C ARG A 48 -1.64 8.22 -9.78
N ASP A 49 -1.88 7.64 -8.60
CA ASP A 49 -2.06 8.38 -7.35
C ASP A 49 -0.69 8.70 -6.74
N VAL A 50 -0.11 9.82 -7.19
CA VAL A 50 1.24 10.25 -6.79
C VAL A 50 1.32 10.50 -5.29
N ASP A 51 0.26 11.04 -4.68
CA ASP A 51 0.24 11.32 -3.25
C ASP A 51 0.23 10.02 -2.44
N MET A 52 -0.55 9.02 -2.87
CA MET A 52 -0.52 7.70 -2.25
C MET A 52 0.85 7.01 -2.41
N VAL A 53 1.47 7.12 -3.59
CA VAL A 53 2.82 6.62 -3.82
C VAL A 53 3.81 7.25 -2.84
N ARG A 54 3.76 8.57 -2.67
CA ARG A 54 4.60 9.28 -1.70
C ARG A 54 4.38 8.79 -0.28
N ILE A 55 3.12 8.63 0.16
CA ILE A 55 2.81 8.09 1.48
C ILE A 55 3.46 6.73 1.67
N LEU A 56 3.29 5.81 0.72
CA LEU A 56 3.81 4.46 0.85
C LEU A 56 5.35 4.47 0.92
N VAL A 57 6.02 5.25 0.07
CA VAL A 57 7.48 5.38 0.06
C VAL A 57 8.01 6.04 1.34
N ASP A 58 7.36 7.09 1.84
CA ASP A 58 7.74 7.77 3.09
C ASP A 58 7.70 6.84 4.31
N TYR A 59 6.80 5.84 4.29
CA TYR A 59 6.70 4.81 5.32
C TYR A 59 7.60 3.58 5.06
N GLY A 60 8.41 3.59 4.01
CA GLY A 60 9.41 2.55 3.72
C GLY A 60 8.90 1.42 2.80
N ALA A 61 7.91 1.67 1.94
CA ALA A 61 7.54 0.72 0.90
C ALA A 61 8.73 0.42 -0.02
N SER A 62 8.99 -0.86 -0.29
CA SER A 62 10.01 -1.26 -1.26
C SER A 62 9.53 -0.96 -2.68
N VAL A 63 10.31 -0.15 -3.40
CA VAL A 63 10.02 0.28 -4.78
C VAL A 63 10.43 -0.75 -5.83
N ASP A 64 11.28 -1.71 -5.45
CA ASP A 64 11.85 -2.71 -6.37
C ASP A 64 11.07 -4.03 -6.36
N MET A 65 9.95 -4.10 -5.63
CA MET A 65 9.13 -5.32 -5.62
C MET A 65 8.48 -5.55 -6.98
N GLN A 66 8.48 -6.81 -7.41
CA GLN A 66 7.83 -7.28 -8.62
C GLN A 66 6.54 -8.02 -8.25
N ASN A 67 5.54 -7.94 -9.13
CA ASN A 67 4.28 -8.66 -8.99
C ASN A 67 4.33 -10.09 -9.56
#